data_AF-A0A3M2H131-F1
#
_entry.id   AF-A0A3M2H131-F1
#
_cell.length_a   1.000
_cell.length_b   1.000
_cell.length_c   1.000
_cell.angle_alpha   90.00
_cell.angle_beta   90.00
_cell.angle_gamma   90.00
#
_symmetry.space_group_name_H-M   'P 1'
#
loop_
_entity.id
_entity.type
_entity.pdbx_description
1 polymer ?
#
loop_
_entity_poly.entity_id
_entity_poly.type
_entity_poly.pdbx_seq_one_letter_code
_entity_poly.pdbx_strand_id
1 'polypeptide(L)'
;SLPPPPPPPVDAGPRPTSSWGLGDAFAAVGLFFAASVLASLVAVATGGGEITLDGPLLPLALGFPALIQLWFVRWVADTKGDGLARDFAFRFEPRDLLVGVAVWFGALLAAGVASVVTFTLVPAEPTARLADLATGSADEGGINAWLILLAVLAVTLVPVVEELVYRGLWWSALVKRGMDERWVLVVTSAVFALVHFEPVRVLILFSLGLVLGWGRLHTGRLAPSIVAHALVNAGAMIALFAGL
;
A
#
# COMPACT_ATOMS: atom_id res chain seq x y z
N SER A 1 -10.10 -15.82 55.74
CA SER A 1 -9.88 -14.41 55.35
C SER A 1 -10.46 -14.21 53.96
N LEU A 2 -11.30 -13.20 53.76
CA LEU A 2 -11.78 -12.86 52.41
C LEU A 2 -10.63 -12.27 51.58
N PRO A 3 -10.58 -12.54 50.26
CA PRO A 3 -9.55 -11.95 49.40
C PRO A 3 -9.68 -10.42 49.38
N PRO A 4 -8.55 -9.70 49.23
CA PRO A 4 -8.56 -8.25 49.19
C PRO A 4 -9.37 -7.75 47.99
N PRO A 5 -10.04 -6.58 48.10
CA PRO A 5 -10.76 -6.00 46.99
C PRO A 5 -9.82 -5.68 45.83
N PRO A 6 -10.29 -5.76 44.58
CA PRO A 6 -9.50 -5.41 43.42
C PRO A 6 -9.05 -3.93 43.49
N PRO A 7 -7.87 -3.61 42.97
CA PRO A 7 -7.40 -2.23 42.93
C PRO A 7 -8.38 -1.36 42.12
N PRO A 8 -8.52 -0.08 42.48
CA PRO A 8 -9.34 0.84 41.71
C PRO A 8 -8.87 0.88 40.26
N PRO A 9 -9.77 1.11 39.29
CA PRO A 9 -9.38 1.30 37.89
C PRO A 9 -8.32 2.39 37.84
N VAL A 10 -7.17 2.10 37.24
CA VAL A 10 -6.17 3.12 36.95
C VAL A 10 -6.85 4.15 36.07
N ASP A 11 -7.01 5.36 36.60
CA ASP A 11 -7.63 6.47 35.91
C ASP A 11 -6.79 6.75 34.65
N ALA A 12 -7.24 6.19 33.52
CA ALA A 12 -6.67 6.47 32.22
C ALA A 12 -7.10 7.90 31.91
N GLY A 13 -6.29 8.87 32.34
CA GLY A 13 -6.51 10.29 32.06
C GLY A 13 -6.84 10.53 30.58
N PRO A 14 -7.43 11.68 30.24
CA PRO A 14 -7.94 11.96 28.90
C PRO A 14 -6.88 11.60 27.86
N ARG A 15 -7.18 10.63 26.97
CA ARG A 15 -6.25 10.24 25.90
C ARG A 15 -5.93 11.51 25.12
N PRO A 16 -4.65 11.87 24.88
CA PRO A 16 -4.34 12.98 23.98
C PRO A 16 -5.06 12.73 22.66
N THR A 17 -6.03 13.57 22.34
CA THR A 17 -6.86 13.39 21.15
C THR A 17 -5.99 13.78 19.97
N SER A 18 -5.45 12.80 19.25
CA SER A 18 -4.72 13.07 18.02
C SER A 18 -5.58 13.93 17.07
N SER A 19 -5.01 14.99 16.54
CA SER A 19 -5.71 16.00 15.73
C SER A 19 -5.83 15.63 14.26
N TRP A 20 -5.10 14.60 13.81
CA TRP A 20 -5.19 14.08 12.45
C TRP A 20 -6.52 13.35 12.16
N GLY A 21 -6.91 13.27 10.89
CA GLY A 21 -8.13 12.57 10.46
C GLY A 21 -8.23 12.35 8.94
N LEU A 22 -9.46 12.21 8.41
CA LEU A 22 -9.64 11.97 6.96
C LEU A 22 -9.05 13.08 6.08
N GLY A 23 -8.97 14.33 6.56
CA GLY A 23 -8.32 15.40 5.80
C GLY A 23 -6.87 15.08 5.48
N ASP A 24 -6.13 14.52 6.44
CA ASP A 24 -4.76 14.04 6.24
C ASP A 24 -4.73 12.80 5.33
N ALA A 25 -5.71 11.91 5.45
CA ALA A 25 -5.81 10.73 4.59
C ALA A 25 -6.00 11.10 3.10
N PHE A 26 -6.88 12.06 2.81
CA PHE A 26 -7.04 12.64 1.47
C PHE A 26 -5.79 13.42 1.03
N ALA A 27 -5.14 14.17 1.93
CA ALA A 27 -3.91 14.90 1.61
C ALA A 27 -2.76 13.95 1.23
N ALA A 28 -2.63 12.80 1.90
CA ALA A 28 -1.62 11.79 1.54
C ALA A 28 -1.79 11.30 0.09
N VAL A 29 -3.04 11.02 -0.31
CA VAL A 29 -3.38 10.62 -1.69
C VAL A 29 -3.14 11.79 -2.67
N GLY A 30 -3.52 13.01 -2.31
CA GLY A 30 -3.28 14.19 -3.14
C GLY A 30 -1.78 14.45 -3.37
N LEU A 31 -0.96 14.31 -2.31
CA LEU A 31 0.50 14.47 -2.37
C LEU A 31 1.16 13.44 -3.28
N PHE A 32 0.65 12.21 -3.31
CA PHE A 32 1.11 11.19 -4.25
C PHE A 32 0.95 11.63 -5.69
N PHE A 33 -0.25 12.06 -6.07
CA PHE A 33 -0.52 12.49 -7.44
C PHE A 33 0.27 13.75 -7.79
N ALA A 34 0.37 14.71 -6.87
CA ALA A 34 1.19 15.91 -7.05
C ALA A 34 2.68 15.56 -7.26
N ALA A 35 3.23 14.65 -6.44
CA ALA A 35 4.61 14.19 -6.58
C ALA A 35 4.83 13.38 -7.86
N SER A 36 3.84 12.58 -8.28
CA SER A 36 3.89 11.80 -9.53
C SER A 36 3.86 12.70 -10.76
N VAL A 37 3.03 13.75 -10.75
CA VAL A 37 3.00 14.77 -11.81
C VAL A 37 4.33 15.52 -11.84
N LEU A 38 4.88 15.91 -10.69
CA LEU A 38 6.19 16.56 -10.64
C LEU A 38 7.31 15.66 -11.19
N ALA A 39 7.35 14.38 -10.81
CA ALA A 39 8.31 13.42 -11.35
C ALA A 39 8.17 13.28 -12.88
N SER A 40 6.93 13.25 -13.39
CA SER A 40 6.66 13.18 -14.83
C SER A 40 7.11 14.45 -15.56
N LEU A 41 6.88 15.63 -14.99
CA LEU A 41 7.34 16.91 -15.56
C LEU A 41 8.86 17.00 -15.60
N VAL A 42 9.55 16.51 -14.56
CA VAL A 42 11.01 16.41 -14.54
C VAL A 42 11.49 15.48 -15.64
N ALA A 43 10.88 14.29 -15.79
CA ALA A 43 11.22 13.34 -16.84
C ALA A 43 11.09 13.98 -18.25
N VAL A 44 9.99 14.68 -18.52
CA VAL A 44 9.79 15.42 -19.80
C VAL A 44 10.84 16.49 -20.01
N ALA A 45 11.13 17.29 -18.98
CA ALA A 45 12.10 18.38 -19.07
C ALA A 45 13.53 17.87 -19.34
N THR A 46 13.89 16.72 -18.78
CA THR A 46 15.19 16.09 -19.00
C THR A 46 15.27 15.25 -20.27
N GLY A 47 14.14 14.72 -20.73
CA GLY A 47 14.00 13.86 -21.92
C GLY A 47 13.75 14.61 -23.23
N GLY A 48 13.93 15.94 -23.26
CA GLY A 48 13.80 16.72 -24.50
C GLY A 48 12.36 16.88 -25.01
N GLY A 49 11.35 16.73 -24.14
CA GLY A 49 9.94 16.91 -24.49
C GLY A 49 9.14 15.62 -24.65
N GLU A 50 9.78 14.46 -24.61
CA GLU A 50 9.13 13.14 -24.59
C GLU A 50 9.14 12.57 -23.16
N ILE A 51 8.08 11.83 -22.80
CA ILE A 51 8.07 11.06 -21.54
C ILE A 51 8.86 9.78 -21.77
N THR A 52 10.17 9.83 -21.55
CA THR A 52 11.00 8.62 -21.45
C THR A 52 11.22 8.29 -19.98
N LEU A 53 10.72 7.13 -19.56
CA LEU A 53 10.96 6.57 -18.22
C LEU A 53 12.04 5.50 -18.32
N ASP A 54 13.24 5.95 -18.63
CA ASP A 54 14.43 5.12 -18.82
C ASP A 54 15.50 5.44 -17.77
N GLY A 55 16.45 4.53 -17.63
CA GLY A 55 17.58 4.69 -16.71
C GLY A 55 17.14 5.03 -15.27
N PRO A 56 17.74 6.04 -14.62
CA PRO A 56 17.39 6.42 -13.25
C PRO A 56 15.98 7.01 -13.10
N LEU A 57 15.36 7.52 -14.17
CA LEU A 57 14.02 8.13 -14.08
C LEU A 57 12.93 7.09 -13.79
N LEU A 58 13.12 5.85 -14.24
CA LEU A 58 12.19 4.75 -14.01
C LEU A 58 11.96 4.45 -12.52
N PRO A 59 12.99 4.10 -11.71
CA PRO A 59 12.80 3.87 -10.28
C PRO A 59 12.46 5.16 -9.52
N LEU A 60 12.88 6.34 -10.00
CA LEU A 60 12.51 7.62 -9.39
C LEU A 60 11.02 7.94 -9.54
N ALA A 61 10.41 7.62 -10.68
CA ALA A 61 8.98 7.84 -10.89
C ALA A 61 8.11 7.04 -9.90
N LEU A 62 8.58 5.87 -9.46
CA LEU A 62 7.93 5.08 -8.41
C LEU A 62 8.35 5.53 -7.00
N GLY A 63 9.66 5.68 -6.76
CA GLY A 63 10.22 5.89 -5.43
C GLY A 63 9.94 7.29 -4.88
N PHE A 64 10.01 8.34 -5.71
CA PHE A 64 9.84 9.71 -5.24
C PHE A 64 8.45 9.97 -4.65
N PRO A 65 7.33 9.65 -5.35
CA PRO A 65 5.99 9.80 -4.76
C PRO A 65 5.80 8.98 -3.47
N ALA A 66 6.33 7.76 -3.42
CA ALA A 66 6.25 6.90 -2.24
C ALA A 66 7.02 7.49 -1.04
N LEU A 67 8.22 8.03 -1.26
CA LEU A 67 9.01 8.69 -0.21
C LEU A 67 8.32 9.96 0.31
N ILE A 68 7.69 10.75 -0.57
CA ILE A 68 6.91 11.93 -0.17
C ILE A 68 5.71 11.52 0.69
N GLN A 69 4.98 10.47 0.29
CA GLN A 69 3.90 9.92 1.13
C GLN A 69 4.42 9.42 2.47
N LEU A 70 5.53 8.66 2.50
CA LEU A 70 6.11 8.14 3.74
C LEU A 70 6.48 9.26 4.69
N TRP A 71 7.17 10.28 4.17
CA TRP A 71 7.51 11.48 4.92
C TRP A 71 6.25 12.15 5.48
N PHE A 72 5.22 12.32 4.65
CA PHE A 72 3.98 12.98 5.07
C PHE A 72 3.26 12.20 6.17
N VAL A 73 3.07 10.88 6.02
CA VAL A 73 2.41 10.04 7.03
C VAL A 73 3.19 10.04 8.34
N ARG A 74 4.53 9.99 8.26
CA ARG A 74 5.39 10.11 9.44
C ARG A 74 5.25 11.47 10.11
N TRP A 75 5.26 12.55 9.33
CA TRP A 75 5.06 13.90 9.82
C TRP A 75 3.69 14.06 10.51
N VAL A 76 2.62 13.54 9.92
CA VAL A 76 1.27 13.53 10.53
C VAL A 76 1.29 12.79 11.87
N ALA A 77 1.88 11.59 11.91
CA ALA A 77 1.93 10.78 13.13
C ALA A 77 2.73 11.45 14.26
N ASP A 78 3.83 12.12 13.92
CA ASP A 78 4.74 12.73 14.90
C ASP A 78 4.28 14.12 15.37
N THR A 79 3.58 14.87 14.52
CA THR A 79 3.18 16.26 14.83
C THR A 79 1.73 16.41 15.27
N LYS A 80 0.84 15.52 14.81
CA LYS A 80 -0.60 15.57 15.08
C LYS A 80 -1.08 14.40 15.92
N GLY A 81 -0.18 13.52 16.37
CA GLY A 81 -0.51 12.26 16.99
C GLY A 81 0.57 11.75 17.94
N ASP A 82 0.55 10.44 18.21
CA ASP A 82 1.42 9.75 19.17
C ASP A 82 2.39 8.76 18.48
N GLY A 83 2.63 8.95 17.18
CA GLY A 83 3.54 8.17 16.36
C GLY A 83 2.92 6.95 15.68
N LEU A 84 3.61 6.45 14.64
CA LEU A 84 3.12 5.41 13.71
C LEU A 84 2.62 4.14 14.41
N ALA A 85 3.30 3.71 15.48
CA ALA A 85 2.95 2.49 16.20
C ALA A 85 1.62 2.63 16.95
N ARG A 86 1.35 3.78 17.55
CA ARG A 86 0.12 4.02 18.34
C ARG A 86 -1.06 4.35 17.44
N ASP A 87 -0.84 5.23 16.47
CA ASP A 87 -1.92 5.79 15.66
C ASP A 87 -2.30 4.92 14.47
N PHE A 88 -1.31 4.32 13.80
CA PHE A 88 -1.49 3.61 12.53
C PHE A 88 -1.17 2.12 12.65
N ALA A 89 -0.97 1.62 13.87
CA ALA A 89 -0.66 0.21 14.14
C ALA A 89 0.57 -0.32 13.39
N PHE A 90 1.55 0.54 13.13
CA PHE A 90 2.85 0.16 12.60
C PHE A 90 3.68 -0.54 13.69
N ARG A 91 3.34 -1.80 13.95
CA ARG A 91 3.96 -2.67 14.94
C ARG A 91 4.24 -4.03 14.30
N PHE A 92 5.25 -4.70 14.82
CA PHE A 92 5.70 -5.99 14.33
C PHE A 92 5.81 -6.99 15.48
N GLU A 93 5.33 -8.20 15.25
CA GLU A 93 5.58 -9.37 16.08
C GLU A 93 5.98 -10.54 15.19
N PRO A 94 6.89 -11.46 15.60
CA PRO A 94 7.39 -12.52 14.72
C PRO A 94 6.32 -13.40 14.07
N ARG A 95 5.18 -13.62 14.75
CA ARG A 95 4.04 -14.37 14.19
C ARG A 95 3.40 -13.69 12.98
N ASP A 96 3.59 -12.39 12.82
CA ASP A 96 3.06 -11.62 11.70
C ASP A 96 3.67 -12.07 10.37
N LEU A 97 4.88 -12.66 10.38
CA LEU A 97 5.46 -13.29 9.19
C LEU A 97 4.61 -14.48 8.74
N LEU A 98 4.25 -15.38 9.66
CA LEU A 98 3.43 -16.55 9.34
C LEU A 98 2.02 -16.15 8.91
N VAL A 99 1.40 -15.21 9.63
CA VAL A 99 0.09 -14.69 9.24
C VAL A 99 0.17 -14.00 7.89
N GLY A 100 1.22 -13.22 7.63
CA GLY A 100 1.45 -12.57 6.34
C GLY A 100 1.57 -13.57 5.18
N VAL A 101 2.28 -14.68 5.37
CA VAL A 101 2.35 -15.76 4.37
C VAL A 101 0.97 -16.39 4.13
N ALA A 102 0.17 -16.64 5.18
CA ALA A 102 -1.18 -17.16 5.02
C ALA A 102 -2.10 -16.16 4.28
N VAL A 103 -1.99 -14.87 4.61
CA VAL A 103 -2.71 -13.79 3.92
C VAL A 103 -2.28 -13.70 2.45
N TRP A 104 -0.99 -13.85 2.16
CA TRP A 104 -0.47 -13.87 0.79
C TRP A 104 -1.08 -15.00 -0.04
N PHE A 105 -1.15 -16.23 0.48
CA PHE A 105 -1.83 -17.33 -0.22
C PHE A 105 -3.31 -17.01 -0.48
N GLY A 106 -4.01 -16.45 0.52
CA GLY A 106 -5.39 -16.01 0.34
C GLY A 106 -5.52 -14.92 -0.73
N ALA A 107 -4.57 -13.98 -0.78
CA ALA A 107 -4.55 -12.89 -1.73
C ALA A 107 -4.33 -13.40 -3.16
N LEU A 108 -3.43 -14.37 -3.36
CA LEU A 108 -3.22 -15.02 -4.67
C LEU A 108 -4.50 -15.72 -5.16
N LEU A 109 -5.18 -16.47 -4.30
CA LEU A 109 -6.42 -17.16 -4.65
C LEU A 109 -7.53 -16.16 -5.00
N ALA A 110 -7.72 -15.14 -4.17
CA ALA A 110 -8.75 -14.11 -4.39
C ALA A 110 -8.49 -13.32 -5.68
N ALA A 111 -7.25 -12.88 -5.90
CA ALA A 111 -6.85 -12.18 -7.11
C ALA A 111 -6.98 -13.08 -8.35
N GLY A 112 -6.62 -14.37 -8.26
CA GLY A 112 -6.77 -15.32 -9.35
C GLY A 112 -8.24 -15.52 -9.77
N VAL A 113 -9.15 -15.72 -8.79
CA VAL A 113 -10.59 -15.81 -9.07
C VAL A 113 -11.12 -14.50 -9.65
N ALA A 114 -10.74 -13.36 -9.07
CA ALA A 114 -11.12 -12.05 -9.58
C ALA A 114 -10.63 -11.81 -11.02
N SER A 115 -9.41 -12.25 -11.36
CA SER A 115 -8.86 -12.16 -12.71
C SER A 115 -9.69 -12.98 -13.70
N VAL A 116 -10.03 -14.24 -13.37
CA VAL A 116 -10.89 -15.07 -14.24
C VAL A 116 -12.25 -14.41 -14.45
N VAL A 117 -12.87 -13.88 -13.40
CA VAL A 117 -14.15 -13.16 -13.50
C VAL A 117 -14.02 -11.92 -14.37
N THR A 118 -13.00 -11.09 -14.15
CA THR A 118 -12.76 -9.88 -14.93
C THR A 118 -12.62 -10.19 -16.42
N PHE A 119 -11.71 -11.11 -16.79
CA PHE A 119 -11.38 -11.36 -18.19
C PHE A 119 -12.44 -12.19 -18.94
N THR A 120 -13.36 -12.84 -18.23
CA THR A 120 -14.55 -13.44 -18.84
C THR A 120 -15.65 -12.42 -19.15
N LEU A 121 -15.75 -11.35 -18.36
CA LEU A 121 -16.75 -10.29 -18.53
C LEU A 121 -16.29 -9.17 -19.44
N VAL A 122 -15.01 -8.84 -19.40
CA VAL A 122 -14.39 -7.77 -20.18
C VAL A 122 -13.23 -8.40 -20.96
N PRO A 123 -13.46 -8.80 -22.23
CA PRO A 123 -12.38 -9.21 -23.12
C PRO A 123 -11.54 -7.97 -23.45
N ALA A 124 -10.58 -7.67 -22.61
CA ALA A 124 -9.62 -6.61 -22.78
C ALA A 124 -8.23 -7.15 -22.43
N GLU A 125 -7.23 -6.69 -23.17
CA GLU A 125 -5.84 -6.99 -22.84
C GLU A 125 -5.52 -6.45 -21.44
N PRO A 126 -4.81 -7.22 -20.60
CA PRO A 126 -4.35 -6.73 -19.30
C PRO A 126 -3.54 -5.45 -19.49
N THR A 127 -4.06 -4.30 -19.03
CA THR A 127 -3.28 -3.06 -19.01
C THR A 127 -2.34 -3.10 -17.82
N ALA A 128 -1.10 -3.53 -18.01
CA ALA A 128 -0.08 -3.50 -16.98
C ALA A 128 0.97 -2.44 -17.33
N ARG A 129 0.60 -1.15 -17.21
CA ARG A 129 1.46 -0.03 -17.64
C ARG A 129 2.87 -0.08 -17.06
N LEU A 130 3.02 -0.50 -15.80
CA LEU A 130 4.33 -0.68 -15.17
C LEU A 130 5.10 -1.88 -15.71
N ALA A 131 4.40 -2.96 -16.05
CA ALA A 131 5.02 -4.12 -16.67
C ALA A 131 5.46 -3.77 -18.09
N ASP A 132 4.61 -3.11 -18.88
CA ASP A 132 4.92 -2.66 -20.26
C ASP A 132 6.13 -1.71 -20.29
N LEU A 133 6.21 -0.77 -19.32
CA LEU A 133 7.35 0.13 -19.16
C LEU A 133 8.63 -0.64 -18.77
N ALA A 134 8.50 -1.59 -17.85
CA ALA A 134 9.64 -2.38 -17.40
C ALA A 134 10.11 -3.39 -18.47
N THR A 135 9.22 -4.02 -19.23
CA THR A 135 9.56 -4.89 -20.36
C THR A 135 10.17 -4.09 -21.51
N GLY A 136 9.64 -2.91 -21.84
CA GLY A 136 10.26 -2.03 -22.83
C GLY A 136 11.69 -1.65 -22.45
N SER A 137 11.94 -1.35 -21.16
CA SER A 137 13.29 -1.09 -20.67
C SER A 137 14.19 -2.34 -20.58
N ALA A 138 13.60 -3.54 -20.55
CA ALA A 138 14.32 -4.82 -20.56
C ALA A 138 14.65 -5.27 -21.99
N ASP A 139 13.80 -4.97 -22.97
CA ASP A 139 14.03 -5.32 -24.38
C ASP A 139 15.19 -4.53 -25.00
N GLU A 140 15.45 -3.31 -24.51
CA GLU A 140 16.57 -2.48 -24.99
C GLU A 140 17.96 -2.89 -24.45
N GLY A 141 18.05 -3.75 -23.43
CA GLY A 141 19.36 -4.08 -22.84
C GLY A 141 19.43 -5.21 -21.79
N GLY A 142 18.36 -5.96 -21.59
CA GLY A 142 18.22 -6.98 -20.55
C GLY A 142 18.00 -6.42 -19.14
N ILE A 143 18.11 -7.29 -18.13
CA ILE A 143 18.01 -6.90 -16.71
C ILE A 143 19.15 -5.94 -16.37
N ASN A 144 18.82 -4.67 -16.14
CA ASN A 144 19.77 -3.62 -15.79
C ASN A 144 19.62 -3.18 -14.32
N ALA A 145 20.58 -2.38 -13.82
CA ALA A 145 20.61 -1.94 -12.42
C ALA A 145 19.37 -1.12 -12.02
N TRP A 146 18.77 -0.38 -12.95
CA TRP A 146 17.59 0.45 -12.70
C TRP A 146 16.32 -0.37 -12.56
N LEU A 147 16.17 -1.41 -13.38
CA LEU A 147 15.11 -2.42 -13.24
C LEU A 147 15.20 -3.18 -11.92
N ILE A 148 16.42 -3.54 -11.50
CA ILE A 148 16.65 -4.16 -10.18
C ILE A 148 16.25 -3.20 -9.06
N LEU A 149 16.64 -1.92 -9.16
CA LEU A 149 16.25 -0.90 -8.18
C LEU A 149 14.73 -0.70 -8.13
N LEU A 150 14.07 -0.65 -9.29
CA LEU A 150 12.61 -0.59 -9.38
C LEU A 150 11.98 -1.78 -8.65
N ALA A 151 12.45 -3.00 -8.91
CA ALA A 151 11.96 -4.21 -8.25
C ALA A 151 12.13 -4.15 -6.73
N VAL A 152 13.32 -3.72 -6.25
CA VAL A 152 13.58 -3.58 -4.82
C VAL A 152 12.60 -2.58 -4.19
N LEU A 153 12.40 -1.41 -4.81
CA LEU A 153 11.46 -0.41 -4.31
C LEU A 153 10.01 -0.92 -4.32
N ALA A 154 9.59 -1.59 -5.40
CA ALA A 154 8.26 -2.17 -5.57
C ALA A 154 7.97 -3.28 -4.54
N VAL A 155 8.98 -4.05 -4.13
CA VAL A 155 8.83 -5.14 -3.16
C VAL A 155 8.95 -4.65 -1.71
N THR A 156 9.65 -3.54 -1.45
CA THR A 156 9.95 -3.08 -0.09
C THR A 156 9.24 -1.78 0.28
N LEU A 157 9.60 -0.67 -0.37
CA LEU A 157 9.09 0.66 -0.04
C LEU A 157 7.59 0.77 -0.32
N VAL A 158 7.14 0.35 -1.51
CA VAL A 158 5.75 0.53 -1.95
C VAL A 158 4.77 -0.17 -1.00
N PRO A 159 4.92 -1.46 -0.66
CA PRO A 159 4.00 -2.14 0.27
C PRO A 159 3.94 -1.47 1.65
N VAL A 160 5.09 -1.03 2.18
CA VAL A 160 5.13 -0.34 3.47
C VAL A 160 4.34 0.96 3.42
N VAL A 161 4.54 1.76 2.38
CA VAL A 161 3.91 3.08 2.22
C VAL A 161 2.42 2.94 1.97
N GLU A 162 2.00 2.06 1.06
CA GLU A 162 0.59 1.86 0.75
C GLU A 162 -0.17 1.30 1.96
N GLU A 163 0.37 0.32 2.69
CA GLU A 163 -0.28 -0.19 3.89
C GLU A 163 -0.34 0.86 5.01
N LEU A 164 0.69 1.70 5.16
CA LEU A 164 0.66 2.84 6.09
C LEU A 164 -0.43 3.86 5.72
N VAL A 165 -0.60 4.17 4.43
CA VAL A 165 -1.62 5.13 3.98
C VAL A 165 -3.02 4.54 4.13
N TYR A 166 -3.28 3.35 3.58
CA TYR A 166 -4.63 2.80 3.49
C TYR A 166 -5.07 2.06 4.76
N ARG A 167 -4.20 1.22 5.35
CA ARG A 167 -4.53 0.38 6.52
C ARG A 167 -4.08 1.01 7.84
N GLY A 168 -3.21 2.03 7.75
CA GLY A 168 -2.83 2.90 8.84
C GLY A 168 -3.72 4.15 8.91
N LEU A 169 -3.39 5.16 8.11
CA LEU A 169 -3.99 6.50 8.20
C LEU A 169 -5.49 6.51 7.84
N TRP A 170 -5.87 6.02 6.66
CA TRP A 170 -7.28 5.95 6.23
C TRP A 170 -8.12 5.09 7.18
N TRP A 171 -7.64 3.89 7.49
CA TRP A 171 -8.29 2.97 8.41
C TRP A 171 -8.55 3.63 9.77
N SER A 172 -7.50 4.12 10.42
CA SER A 172 -7.63 4.71 11.74
C SER A 172 -8.47 5.99 11.71
N ALA A 173 -8.45 6.76 10.61
CA ALA A 173 -9.30 7.94 10.46
C ALA A 173 -10.80 7.61 10.35
N LEU A 174 -11.15 6.48 9.73
CA LEU A 174 -12.53 5.98 9.66
C LEU A 174 -12.98 5.38 10.99
N VAL A 175 -12.11 4.60 11.66
CA VAL A 175 -12.38 4.07 13.01
C VAL A 175 -12.59 5.21 14.02
N LYS A 176 -11.78 6.27 13.96
CA LYS A 176 -11.95 7.48 14.81
C LYS A 176 -13.31 8.17 14.60
N ARG A 177 -13.92 8.01 13.43
CA ARG A 177 -15.27 8.51 13.12
C ARG A 177 -16.38 7.54 13.55
N GLY A 178 -16.06 6.42 14.20
CA GLY A 178 -17.01 5.45 14.71
C GLY A 178 -17.46 4.40 13.69
N MET A 179 -16.77 4.26 12.56
CA MET A 179 -17.06 3.20 11.59
C MET A 179 -16.55 1.84 12.11
N ASP A 180 -17.41 0.81 12.03
CA ASP A 180 -17.03 -0.57 12.36
C ASP A 180 -15.90 -1.06 11.44
N GLU A 181 -14.92 -1.76 12.01
CA GLU A 181 -13.70 -2.15 11.29
C GLU A 181 -13.98 -3.06 10.08
N ARG A 182 -15.09 -3.81 10.04
CA ARG A 182 -15.47 -4.61 8.86
C ARG A 182 -15.90 -3.73 7.70
N TRP A 183 -16.57 -2.60 7.98
CA TRP A 183 -16.89 -1.61 6.96
C TRP A 183 -15.66 -0.80 6.56
N VAL A 184 -14.77 -0.49 7.51
CA VAL A 184 -13.48 0.15 7.21
C VAL A 184 -12.66 -0.72 6.25
N LEU A 185 -12.66 -2.05 6.43
CA LEU A 185 -12.01 -2.98 5.50
C LEU A 185 -12.52 -2.81 4.07
N VAL A 186 -13.85 -2.80 3.88
CA VAL A 186 -14.46 -2.66 2.56
C VAL A 186 -14.14 -1.30 1.96
N VAL A 187 -14.30 -0.21 2.73
CA VAL A 187 -14.08 1.17 2.24
C VAL A 187 -12.62 1.39 1.86
N THR A 188 -11.67 1.01 2.72
CA THR A 188 -10.23 1.20 2.44
C THR A 188 -9.75 0.34 1.28
N SER A 189 -10.33 -0.85 1.09
CA SER A 189 -10.05 -1.70 -0.08
C SER A 189 -10.61 -1.11 -1.37
N ALA A 190 -11.80 -0.49 -1.32
CA ALA A 190 -12.38 0.22 -2.45
C ALA A 190 -11.56 1.46 -2.81
N VAL A 191 -11.17 2.27 -1.82
CA VAL A 191 -10.28 3.43 -2.03
C VAL A 191 -8.97 2.97 -2.67
N PHE A 192 -8.33 1.93 -2.11
CA PHE A 192 -7.12 1.33 -2.67
C PHE A 192 -7.31 0.93 -4.14
N ALA A 193 -8.38 0.23 -4.50
CA ALA A 193 -8.59 -0.19 -5.88
C ALA A 193 -8.86 0.98 -6.84
N LEU A 194 -9.64 1.97 -6.42
CA LEU A 194 -10.09 3.06 -7.29
C LEU A 194 -9.00 4.07 -7.62
N VAL A 195 -8.09 4.35 -6.67
CA VAL A 195 -6.98 5.30 -6.88
C VAL A 195 -5.94 4.81 -7.89
N HIS A 196 -5.97 3.54 -8.28
CA HIS A 196 -5.11 3.01 -9.34
C HIS A 196 -5.56 3.43 -10.75
N PHE A 197 -6.82 3.87 -10.93
CA PHE A 197 -7.37 4.30 -12.22
C PHE A 197 -7.20 3.27 -13.35
N GLU A 198 -7.37 1.99 -13.03
CA GLU A 198 -7.29 0.86 -13.97
C GLU A 198 -8.60 0.07 -13.96
N PRO A 199 -9.63 0.46 -14.74
CA PRO A 199 -10.97 -0.13 -14.68
C PRO A 199 -10.99 -1.66 -14.77
N VAL A 200 -10.13 -2.24 -15.62
CA VAL A 200 -9.98 -3.70 -15.77
C VAL A 200 -9.47 -4.34 -14.47
N ARG A 201 -8.55 -3.70 -13.77
CA ARG A 201 -7.93 -4.23 -12.55
C ARG A 201 -8.71 -3.91 -11.27
N VAL A 202 -9.74 -3.07 -11.30
CA VAL A 202 -10.48 -2.65 -10.09
C VAL A 202 -10.96 -3.85 -9.28
N LEU A 203 -11.59 -4.86 -9.89
CA LEU A 203 -12.08 -6.04 -9.16
C LEU A 203 -10.94 -6.86 -8.55
N ILE A 204 -9.84 -7.02 -9.28
CA ILE A 204 -8.64 -7.73 -8.84
C ILE A 204 -8.03 -7.00 -7.64
N LEU A 205 -7.77 -5.69 -7.77
CA LEU A 205 -7.18 -4.85 -6.73
C LEU A 205 -8.09 -4.73 -5.50
N PHE A 206 -9.41 -4.69 -5.70
CA PHE A 206 -10.36 -4.67 -4.59
C PHE A 206 -10.31 -5.98 -3.81
N SER A 207 -10.34 -7.13 -4.50
CA SER A 207 -10.24 -8.45 -3.86
C SER A 207 -8.92 -8.62 -3.11
N LEU A 208 -7.80 -8.17 -3.70
CA LEU A 208 -6.50 -8.13 -3.07
C LEU A 208 -6.52 -7.24 -1.82
N GLY A 209 -7.08 -6.03 -1.96
CA GLY A 209 -7.21 -5.08 -0.87
C GLY A 209 -7.99 -5.61 0.33
N LEU A 210 -9.06 -6.38 0.09
CA LEU A 210 -9.84 -7.04 1.14
C LEU A 210 -9.01 -8.09 1.89
N VAL A 211 -8.24 -8.92 1.18
CA VAL A 211 -7.44 -9.95 1.83
C VAL A 211 -6.25 -9.34 2.59
N LEU A 212 -5.55 -8.38 1.99
CA LEU A 212 -4.47 -7.65 2.66
C LEU A 212 -4.99 -6.93 3.91
N GLY A 213 -6.11 -6.20 3.79
CA GLY A 213 -6.73 -5.51 4.92
C GLY A 213 -7.27 -6.45 6.00
N TRP A 214 -7.65 -7.68 5.65
CA TRP A 214 -8.02 -8.70 6.63
C TRP A 214 -6.86 -9.03 7.58
N GLY A 215 -5.61 -9.00 7.10
CA GLY A 215 -4.42 -9.15 7.97
C GLY A 215 -4.37 -8.09 9.08
N ARG A 216 -4.68 -6.83 8.75
CA ARG A 216 -4.77 -5.72 9.70
C ARG A 216 -5.95 -5.86 10.66
N LEU A 217 -7.11 -6.27 10.15
CA LEU A 217 -8.31 -6.54 10.94
C LEU A 217 -8.08 -7.67 11.95
N HIS A 218 -7.45 -8.75 11.51
CA HIS A 218 -7.28 -9.96 12.31
C HIS A 218 -6.24 -9.79 13.42
N THR A 219 -5.15 -9.08 13.15
CA THR A 219 -4.00 -9.00 14.08
C THR A 219 -3.93 -7.71 14.88
N GLY A 220 -4.63 -6.66 14.45
CA GLY A 220 -4.47 -5.35 15.05
C GLY A 220 -3.17 -4.63 14.60
N ARG A 221 -2.42 -5.16 13.63
CA ARG A 221 -1.09 -4.66 13.20
C ARG A 221 -0.97 -4.59 11.68
N LEU A 222 -0.11 -3.72 11.17
CA LEU A 222 0.16 -3.61 9.73
C LEU A 222 1.11 -4.70 9.18
N ALA A 223 1.96 -5.27 10.03
CA ALA A 223 3.02 -6.18 9.59
C ALA A 223 2.53 -7.36 8.72
N PRO A 224 1.43 -8.08 9.04
CA PRO A 224 0.96 -9.17 8.18
C PRO A 224 0.55 -8.68 6.78
N SER A 225 -0.11 -7.53 6.70
CA SER A 225 -0.55 -6.93 5.44
C SER A 225 0.66 -6.48 4.61
N ILE A 226 1.66 -5.87 5.23
CA ILE A 226 2.92 -5.46 4.58
C ILE A 226 3.66 -6.68 4.03
N VAL A 227 3.80 -7.75 4.82
CA VAL A 227 4.48 -8.98 4.39
C VAL A 227 3.73 -9.59 3.20
N ALA A 228 2.41 -9.72 3.31
CA ALA A 228 1.62 -10.32 2.24
C ALA A 228 1.71 -9.50 0.94
N HIS A 229 1.61 -8.18 1.04
CA HIS A 229 1.70 -7.27 -0.09
C HIS A 229 3.11 -7.30 -0.73
N ALA A 230 4.18 -7.29 0.08
CA ALA A 230 5.54 -7.47 -0.42
C ALA A 230 5.72 -8.78 -1.19
N LEU A 231 5.13 -9.88 -0.72
CA LEU A 231 5.16 -11.17 -1.42
C LEU A 231 4.34 -11.17 -2.72
N VAL A 232 3.21 -10.46 -2.78
CA VAL A 232 2.46 -10.25 -4.03
C VAL A 232 3.31 -9.49 -5.04
N ASN A 233 3.93 -8.38 -4.62
CA ASN A 233 4.77 -7.57 -5.51
C ASN A 233 6.04 -8.33 -5.93
N ALA A 234 6.62 -9.14 -5.04
CA ALA A 234 7.77 -9.99 -5.37
C ALA A 234 7.40 -11.02 -6.44
N GLY A 235 6.25 -11.67 -6.31
CA GLY A 235 5.74 -12.59 -7.33
C GLY A 235 5.55 -11.91 -8.68
N ALA A 236 4.99 -10.70 -8.70
CA ALA A 236 4.82 -9.92 -9.94
C ALA A 236 6.16 -9.54 -10.58
N MET A 237 7.15 -9.10 -9.78
CA MET A 237 8.49 -8.77 -10.31
C MET A 237 9.25 -10.00 -10.81
N ILE A 238 9.10 -11.15 -10.14
CA ILE A 238 9.69 -12.42 -10.59
C ILE A 238 9.06 -12.86 -11.91
N ALA A 239 7.73 -12.80 -12.04
CA ALA A 239 7.05 -13.11 -13.29
C ALA A 239 7.54 -12.22 -14.43
N LEU A 240 7.65 -10.91 -14.16
CA LEU A 240 8.17 -9.94 -15.12
C LEU A 240 9.60 -10.26 -15.56
N PHE A 241 10.52 -10.59 -14.65
CA PHE A 241 11.89 -10.96 -15.01
C PHE A 241 12.00 -12.34 -15.67
N ALA A 242 11.02 -13.22 -15.45
CA ALA A 242 10.95 -14.53 -16.09
C ALA A 242 10.24 -14.48 -17.46
N GLY A 243 9.65 -13.34 -17.85
CA GLY A 243 8.87 -13.20 -19.08
C GLY A 243 7.56 -14.00 -19.06
N LEU A 244 6.92 -14.10 -17.89
CA LEU A 244 5.68 -14.83 -17.63
C LEU A 244 4.45 -13.92 -17.54
#